data_AF-A0A7H1RN64-F1
#
_entry.id   AF-A0A7H1RN64-F1
#
_cell.length_a   1.000
_cell.length_b   1.000
_cell.length_c   1.000
_cell.angle_alpha   90.00
_cell.angle_beta   90.00
_cell.angle_gamma   90.00
#
_symmetry.space_group_name_H-M   'P 1'
#
loop_
_entity.id
_entity.type
_entity.pdbx_description
1 polymer ?
#
loop_
_entity_poly.entity_id
_entity_poly.type
_entity_poly.pdbx_seq_one_letter_code
_entity_poly.pdbx_strand_id
1 'polypeptide(L)'
;MQGPLKSILAGAVSGIATYFFSLRALGYTNAFVMPSWASLAAWEILVVLGLGATLVALVVHLIAVHILRANAPLALASFLGTTLLAIALAGLLTFGAKTLAAWLLGAFLASLAYRKLRPNNAFKPKPLRGSA
;
A
#
# COMPACT_ATOMS: atom_id res chain seq x y z
N MET A 1 24.46 -4.08 -1.26
CA MET A 1 23.64 -2.85 -1.41
C MET A 1 22.33 -3.04 -2.21
N GLN A 2 22.05 -4.22 -2.80
CA GLN A 2 20.84 -4.41 -3.64
C GLN A 2 19.51 -4.52 -2.86
N GLY A 3 19.55 -4.95 -1.60
CA GLY A 3 18.33 -5.10 -0.77
C GLY A 3 17.60 -3.79 -0.47
N PRO A 4 18.30 -2.74 0.00
CA PRO A 4 17.70 -1.42 0.21
C PRO A 4 17.13 -0.80 -1.07
N LEU A 5 17.88 -0.87 -2.17
CA LEU A 5 17.47 -0.31 -3.46
C LEU A 5 16.17 -0.96 -3.98
N LYS A 6 16.04 -2.29 -3.92
CA LYS A 6 14.80 -2.99 -4.31
C LYS A 6 13.60 -2.55 -3.48
N SER A 7 13.81 -2.24 -2.20
CA SER A 7 12.73 -1.85 -1.29
C SER A 7 12.28 -0.42 -1.57
N ILE A 8 13.22 0.49 -1.81
CA ILE A 8 12.93 1.87 -2.25
C ILE A 8 12.19 1.82 -3.59
N LEU A 9 12.68 1.07 -4.57
CA LEU A 9 12.01 0.92 -5.87
C LEU A 9 10.60 0.35 -5.72
N ALA A 10 10.41 -0.70 -4.91
CA ALA A 10 9.09 -1.28 -4.66
C ALA A 10 8.13 -0.25 -4.05
N GLY A 11 8.58 0.50 -3.05
CA GLY A 11 7.79 1.55 -2.41
C GLY A 11 7.45 2.69 -3.36
N ALA A 12 8.44 3.22 -4.07
CA ALA A 12 8.24 4.34 -5.00
C ALA A 12 7.32 3.97 -6.16
N VAL A 13 7.57 2.84 -6.83
CA VAL A 13 6.73 2.40 -7.96
C VAL A 13 5.30 2.12 -7.49
N SER A 14 5.12 1.45 -6.34
CA SER A 14 3.77 1.23 -5.80
C SER A 14 3.08 2.51 -5.35
N GLY A 15 3.82 3.51 -4.85
CA GLY A 15 3.28 4.82 -4.50
C GLY A 15 2.76 5.58 -5.71
N ILE A 16 3.56 5.64 -6.77
CA ILE A 16 3.18 6.26 -8.05
C ILE A 16 1.97 5.53 -8.66
N ALA A 17 2.04 4.19 -8.73
CA ALA A 17 0.95 3.40 -9.29
C ALA A 17 -0.35 3.56 -8.49
N THR A 18 -0.26 3.56 -7.15
CA THR A 18 -1.42 3.80 -6.27
C THR A 18 -2.04 5.15 -6.54
N TYR A 19 -1.25 6.21 -6.69
CA TYR A 19 -1.78 7.55 -7.00
C TYR A 19 -2.68 7.52 -8.26
N PHE A 20 -2.17 7.01 -9.38
CA PHE A 20 -2.93 7.00 -10.64
C PHE A 20 -4.12 6.03 -10.61
N PHE A 21 -3.93 4.80 -10.13
CA PHE A 21 -5.02 3.83 -10.09
C PHE A 21 -6.11 4.25 -9.10
N SER A 22 -5.72 4.81 -7.97
CA SER A 22 -6.68 5.25 -6.95
C SER A 22 -7.48 6.46 -7.41
N LEU A 23 -6.89 7.43 -8.10
CA LEU A 23 -7.67 8.55 -8.66
C LEU A 23 -8.80 8.06 -9.58
N ARG A 24 -8.49 7.08 -10.43
CA ARG A 24 -9.50 6.47 -11.31
C ARG A 24 -10.53 5.66 -10.52
N ALA A 25 -10.08 4.85 -9.56
CA ALA A 25 -10.97 4.03 -8.74
C ALA A 25 -11.90 4.89 -7.87
N LEU A 26 -11.38 5.95 -7.25
CA LEU A 26 -12.14 6.93 -6.47
C LEU A 26 -13.25 7.56 -7.31
N GLY A 27 -12.95 7.94 -8.56
CA GLY A 27 -13.95 8.46 -9.50
C GLY A 27 -15.11 7.47 -9.73
N TYR A 28 -14.80 6.19 -9.94
CA TYR A 28 -15.83 5.16 -10.10
C TYR A 28 -16.62 4.89 -8.81
N THR A 29 -15.93 4.75 -7.67
CA THR A 29 -16.59 4.43 -6.40
C THR A 29 -17.46 5.58 -5.90
N ASN A 30 -17.07 6.82 -6.21
CA ASN A 30 -17.86 8.01 -5.88
C ASN A 30 -19.12 8.14 -6.75
N ALA A 31 -19.13 7.52 -7.93
CA ALA A 31 -20.31 7.49 -8.81
C ALA A 31 -21.34 6.42 -8.40
N PHE A 32 -21.03 5.57 -7.41
CA PHE A 32 -22.00 4.60 -6.93
C PHE A 32 -23.15 5.27 -6.18
N VAL A 33 -24.37 4.93 -6.59
CA VAL A 33 -25.59 5.43 -5.96
C VAL A 33 -25.66 4.91 -4.53
N MET A 34 -25.69 5.84 -3.59
CA MET A 34 -25.82 5.54 -2.18
C MET A 34 -27.26 5.12 -1.86
N PRO A 35 -27.48 3.96 -1.20
CA PRO A 35 -28.80 3.57 -0.73
C PRO A 35 -29.34 4.54 0.31
N SER A 36 -30.65 4.79 0.31
CA SER A 36 -31.31 5.74 1.22
C SER A 36 -31.19 5.38 2.71
N TRP A 37 -30.96 4.11 3.03
CA TRP A 37 -30.78 3.62 4.40
C TRP A 37 -29.34 3.74 4.91
N ALA A 38 -28.37 4.00 4.02
CA ALA A 38 -26.97 4.07 4.40
C ALA A 38 -26.65 5.42 5.07
N SER A 39 -25.69 5.43 5.98
CA SER A 39 -25.10 6.67 6.49
C SER A 39 -24.07 7.20 5.48
N LEU A 40 -24.10 8.51 5.21
CA LEU A 40 -23.16 9.15 4.28
C LEU A 40 -21.70 8.91 4.68
N ALA A 41 -21.39 9.08 5.97
CA ALA A 41 -20.05 8.85 6.48
C ALA A 41 -19.60 7.40 6.31
N ALA A 42 -20.49 6.43 6.57
CA ALA A 42 -20.17 5.02 6.39
C ALA A 42 -19.95 4.68 4.91
N TRP A 43 -20.75 5.25 4.02
CA TRP A 43 -20.61 5.08 2.57
C TRP A 43 -19.29 5.64 2.04
N GLU A 44 -18.95 6.87 2.43
CA GLU A 44 -17.66 7.49 2.08
C GLU A 44 -16.48 6.64 2.55
N ILE A 45 -16.50 6.15 3.80
CA ILE A 45 -15.37 5.39 4.37
C ILE A 45 -15.25 4.01 3.73
N LEU A 46 -16.34 3.24 3.65
CA LEU A 46 -16.30 1.84 3.23
C LEU A 46 -16.23 1.69 1.72
N VAL A 47 -17.05 2.46 1.00
CA VAL A 47 -17.22 2.29 -0.44
C VAL A 47 -16.24 3.17 -1.19
N VAL A 48 -16.25 4.47 -0.93
CA VAL A 48 -15.42 5.41 -1.70
C VAL A 48 -13.95 5.27 -1.33
N LEU A 49 -13.60 5.51 -0.07
CA LEU A 49 -12.20 5.45 0.38
C LEU A 49 -11.72 3.99 0.53
N GLY A 50 -12.56 3.10 1.05
CA GLY A 50 -12.22 1.70 1.25
C GLY A 50 -11.88 0.98 -0.05
N LEU A 51 -12.78 1.02 -1.04
CA LEU A 51 -12.54 0.38 -2.34
C LEU A 51 -11.64 1.22 -3.25
N GLY A 52 -11.87 2.53 -3.29
CA GLY A 52 -11.18 3.43 -4.22
C GLY A 52 -9.74 3.77 -3.83
N ALA A 53 -9.39 3.71 -2.55
CA ALA A 53 -8.06 4.05 -2.05
C ALA A 53 -7.40 2.93 -1.25
N THR A 54 -8.01 2.45 -0.17
CA THR A 54 -7.38 1.44 0.71
C THR A 54 -7.14 0.13 0.00
N LEU A 55 -8.13 -0.41 -0.70
CA LEU A 55 -8.00 -1.68 -1.43
C LEU A 55 -6.99 -1.55 -2.58
N VAL A 56 -7.01 -0.45 -3.32
CA VAL A 56 -6.04 -0.18 -4.39
C VAL A 56 -4.61 -0.17 -3.83
N ALA A 57 -4.37 0.62 -2.79
CA ALA A 57 -3.05 0.71 -2.16
C ALA A 57 -2.58 -0.65 -1.61
N LEU A 58 -3.49 -1.41 -1.01
CA LEU A 58 -3.20 -2.75 -0.52
C LEU A 58 -2.72 -3.66 -1.64
N VAL A 59 -3.49 -3.78 -2.72
CA VAL A 59 -3.17 -4.69 -3.83
C VAL A 59 -1.87 -4.26 -4.53
N VAL A 60 -1.75 -2.98 -4.88
CA VAL A 60 -0.59 -2.46 -5.61
C VAL A 60 0.69 -2.59 -4.79
N HIS A 61 0.65 -2.22 -3.50
CA HIS A 61 1.83 -2.30 -2.65
C HIS A 61 2.22 -3.76 -2.35
N LEU A 62 1.24 -4.64 -2.11
CA LEU A 62 1.49 -6.06 -1.87
C LEU A 62 2.17 -6.71 -3.09
N ILE A 63 1.67 -6.45 -4.30
CA ILE A 63 2.26 -6.96 -5.54
C ILE A 63 3.70 -6.47 -5.70
N ALA A 64 3.95 -5.17 -5.53
CA ALA A 64 5.29 -4.60 -5.69
C ALA A 64 6.30 -5.20 -4.70
N VAL A 65 5.92 -5.30 -3.42
CA VAL A 65 6.78 -5.87 -2.38
C VAL A 65 7.01 -7.36 -2.62
N HIS A 66 6.01 -8.09 -3.11
CA HIS A 66 6.11 -9.52 -3.41
C HIS A 66 7.02 -9.80 -4.61
N ILE A 67 6.80 -9.13 -5.75
CA ILE A 67 7.59 -9.31 -6.98
C ILE A 67 9.08 -9.00 -6.73
N LEU A 68 9.35 -7.86 -6.08
CA LEU A 68 10.73 -7.42 -5.84
C LEU A 68 11.38 -8.07 -4.61
N ARG A 69 10.63 -8.92 -3.88
CA ARG A 69 11.02 -9.55 -2.61
C ARG A 69 11.61 -8.52 -1.65
N ALA A 70 10.96 -7.36 -1.57
CA ALA A 70 11.44 -6.20 -0.85
C ALA A 70 11.32 -6.39 0.67
N ASN A 71 12.10 -5.58 1.41
CA ASN A 71 11.93 -5.42 2.83
C ASN A 71 10.71 -4.49 3.09
N ALA A 72 9.65 -5.04 3.66
CA ALA A 72 8.36 -4.36 3.84
C ALA A 72 8.45 -2.99 4.56
N PRO A 73 9.11 -2.84 5.73
CA PRO A 73 9.14 -1.54 6.40
C PRO A 73 9.87 -0.46 5.58
N LEU A 74 10.96 -0.81 4.88
CA LEU A 74 11.65 0.14 4.01
C LEU A 74 10.82 0.50 2.77
N ALA A 75 10.13 -0.48 2.17
CA ALA A 75 9.23 -0.23 1.06
C ALA A 75 8.03 0.64 1.47
N LEU A 76 7.47 0.42 2.66
CA LEU A 76 6.38 1.25 3.20
C LEU A 76 6.83 2.70 3.43
N ALA A 77 8.03 2.91 3.98
CA ALA A 77 8.58 4.25 4.16
C ALA A 77 8.78 4.98 2.82
N SER A 78 9.29 4.27 1.81
CA SER A 78 9.43 4.85 0.47
C SER A 78 8.07 5.10 -0.19
N PHE A 79 7.09 4.21 -0.02
CA PHE A 79 5.72 4.41 -0.49
C PHE A 79 5.12 5.69 0.07
N LEU A 80 5.21 5.87 1.39
CA LEU A 80 4.76 7.07 2.09
C LEU A 80 5.37 8.34 1.50
N GLY A 81 6.71 8.38 1.41
CA GLY A 81 7.43 9.52 0.86
C GLY A 81 6.98 9.85 -0.57
N THR A 82 6.80 8.82 -1.41
CA THR A 82 6.36 9.01 -2.79
C THR A 82 4.91 9.47 -2.90
N THR A 83 3.98 8.93 -2.11
CA THR A 83 2.58 9.39 -2.11
C THR A 83 2.41 10.80 -1.56
N LEU A 84 3.19 11.16 -0.52
CA LEU A 84 3.24 12.51 0.03
C LEU A 84 3.75 13.50 -1.02
N LEU A 85 4.85 13.16 -1.69
CA LEU A 85 5.40 13.96 -2.77
C LEU A 85 4.40 14.13 -3.91
N ALA A 86 3.73 13.06 -4.33
CA ALA A 86 2.72 13.11 -5.40
C ALA A 86 1.55 14.05 -5.05
N ILE A 87 1.00 13.95 -3.83
CA ILE A 87 -0.08 14.84 -3.36
C ILE A 87 0.41 16.29 -3.26
N ALA A 88 1.65 16.48 -2.79
CA ALA A 88 2.24 17.81 -2.67
C ALA A 88 2.40 18.49 -4.04
N LEU A 89 2.94 17.76 -5.02
CA LEU A 89 3.11 18.25 -6.38
C LEU A 89 1.78 18.50 -7.08
N ALA A 90 0.74 17.75 -6.73
CA ALA A 90 -0.62 17.97 -7.24
C ALA A 90 -1.36 19.12 -6.55
N GLY A 91 -0.78 19.76 -5.52
CA GLY A 91 -1.45 20.82 -4.75
C GLY A 91 -2.61 20.32 -3.89
N LEU A 92 -2.66 19.02 -3.58
CA LEU A 92 -3.79 18.37 -2.90
C LEU A 92 -3.55 18.16 -1.39
N LEU A 93 -2.50 18.73 -0.80
CA LEU A 93 -2.16 18.56 0.62
C LEU A 93 -3.32 18.92 1.56
N THR A 94 -4.07 19.98 1.25
CA THR A 94 -5.16 20.49 2.10
C THR A 94 -6.42 19.62 2.05
N PHE A 95 -6.70 18.98 0.91
CA PHE A 95 -7.96 18.28 0.67
C PHE A 95 -7.82 16.75 0.57
N GLY A 96 -6.60 16.26 0.30
CA GLY A 96 -6.30 14.84 0.08
C GLY A 96 -5.99 14.03 1.33
N ALA A 97 -6.14 14.60 2.53
CA ALA A 97 -5.76 13.95 3.79
C ALA A 97 -6.48 12.62 4.04
N LYS A 98 -7.80 12.55 3.76
CA LYS A 98 -8.59 11.31 3.88
C LYS A 98 -8.06 10.22 2.94
N THR A 99 -7.74 10.60 1.70
CA THR A 99 -7.20 9.69 0.68
C THR A 99 -5.81 9.18 1.04
N LEU A 100 -4.93 10.07 1.53
CA LEU A 100 -3.60 9.69 2.00
C LEU A 100 -3.68 8.71 3.17
N ALA A 101 -4.56 8.96 4.14
CA ALA A 101 -4.78 8.05 5.26
C ALA A 101 -5.28 6.68 4.79
N ALA A 102 -6.20 6.66 3.81
CA ALA A 102 -6.72 5.44 3.21
C ALA A 102 -5.61 4.65 2.46
N TRP A 103 -4.73 5.32 1.71
CA TRP A 103 -3.57 4.70 1.06
C TRP A 103 -2.59 4.12 2.08
N LEU A 104 -2.28 4.89 3.12
CA LEU A 104 -1.38 4.45 4.18
C LEU A 104 -1.93 3.19 4.87
N LEU A 105 -3.23 3.18 5.20
CA LEU A 105 -3.88 2.01 5.78
C LEU A 105 -3.74 0.78 4.85
N GLY A 106 -3.98 0.95 3.55
CA GLY A 106 -3.85 -0.13 2.56
C GLY A 106 -2.43 -0.68 2.46
N ALA A 107 -1.44 0.21 2.32
CA ALA A 107 -0.03 -0.18 2.22
C ALA A 107 0.50 -0.80 3.53
N PHE A 108 0.02 -0.33 4.68
CA PHE A 108 0.32 -0.93 5.97
C PHE A 108 -0.24 -2.37 6.08
N LEU A 109 -1.51 -2.57 5.71
CA LEU A 109 -2.12 -3.89 5.66
C LEU A 109 -1.39 -4.83 4.68
N ALA A 110 -0.99 -4.33 3.51
CA ALA A 110 -0.17 -5.07 2.56
C ALA A 110 1.18 -5.50 3.15
N SER A 111 1.84 -4.59 3.90
CA SER A 111 3.10 -4.89 4.57
C SER A 111 2.96 -5.97 5.65
N LEU A 112 1.85 -5.95 6.41
CA LEU A 112 1.53 -7.00 7.39
C LEU A 112 1.21 -8.33 6.71
N ALA A 113 0.37 -8.31 5.66
CA ALA A 113 0.02 -9.49 4.89
C ALA A 113 1.27 -10.15 4.30
N TYR A 114 2.17 -9.36 3.70
CA TYR A 114 3.42 -9.85 3.14
C TYR A 114 4.31 -10.52 4.21
N ARG A 115 4.42 -9.94 5.41
CA ARG A 115 5.18 -10.55 6.52
C ARG A 115 4.64 -11.94 6.88
N LYS A 116 3.31 -12.11 6.89
CA LYS A 116 2.66 -13.39 7.19
C LYS A 116 2.78 -14.40 6.05
N LEU A 117 2.76 -13.93 4.80
CA LEU A 117 2.88 -14.77 3.60
C LEU A 117 4.32 -15.24 3.34
N ARG A 118 5.33 -14.57 3.89
CA ARG A 118 6.73 -14.98 3.72
C ARG A 118 6.97 -16.28 4.50
N PRO A 119 7.50 -17.34 3.86
CA PRO A 119 7.83 -18.58 4.55
C PRO A 119 8.74 -18.29 5.74
N ASN A 120 8.28 -18.67 6.93
CA ASN A 120 9.09 -18.55 8.13
C ASN A 120 10.18 -19.61 8.03
N ASN A 121 11.39 -19.22 7.62
CA ASN A 121 12.56 -20.10 7.51
C ASN A 121 13.06 -20.59 8.90
N ALA A 122 12.23 -20.53 9.93
CA ALA A 122 12.53 -20.98 11.29
C ALA A 122 12.92 -22.46 11.35
N PHE A 123 12.51 -23.27 10.37
CA PHE A 123 12.87 -24.68 10.23
C PHE A 123 14.04 -24.96 9.28
N LYS A 124 14.81 -23.95 8.86
CA LYS A 124 16.09 -24.26 8.21
C LYS A 124 17.03 -24.83 9.26
N PRO A 125 17.42 -26.12 9.19
CA PRO A 125 18.40 -26.64 10.12
C PRO A 125 19.64 -25.77 10.02
N LYS A 126 20.10 -25.27 11.18
CA LYS A 126 21.42 -24.64 11.30
C LYS A 126 22.40 -25.65 10.68
N PRO A 127 23.20 -25.30 9.65
CA PRO A 127 24.29 -26.17 9.27
C PRO A 127 25.14 -26.33 10.52
N LEU A 128 25.30 -27.57 10.98
CA LEU A 128 26.23 -27.91 12.03
C LEU A 128 27.61 -27.48 11.52
N ARG A 129 28.06 -26.30 11.97
CA ARG A 129 29.48 -25.95 11.93
C ARG A 129 30.16 -26.99 12.82
N GLY A 130 30.78 -27.98 12.20
CA GLY A 130 31.56 -29.00 12.88
C GLY A 130 31.05 -30.41 12.58
N SER A 131 31.55 -30.97 11.48
CA SER A 131 31.81 -32.41 11.42
C SER A 131 33.11 -32.57 10.63
N ALA A 132 34.17 -32.78 11.41
CA ALA A 132 35.50 -33.32 11.09
C ALA A 132 36.20 -32.84 9.82
#